data_AF-A0A497G5H5-F1
#
_entry.id   AF-A0A497G5H5-F1
#
_cell.length_a   1.000
_cell.length_b   1.000
_cell.length_c   1.000
_cell.angle_alpha   90.00
_cell.angle_beta   90.00
_cell.angle_gamma   90.00
#
_symmetry.space_group_name_H-M   'P 1'
#
loop_
_entity.id
_entity.type
_entity.pdbx_description
1 polymer ?
#
loop_
_entity_poly.entity_id
_entity_poly.type
_entity_poly.pdbx_seq_one_letter_code
_entity_poly.pdbx_strand_id
1 'polypeptide(L)'
;MRRGYCVTVVDLPDSESLKGTRLQRTLLRVGKLPKNLARYEGIDYLPLSGVSGKVCPLCSARGIRVGARHYRCVECGLVRGRDWSACYRLAKAYLKARKRG
;
A
#
# COMPACT_ATOMS: atom_id res chain seq x y z
N MET A 1 -23.10 -15.90 8.08
CA MET A 1 -22.44 -14.61 7.76
C MET A 1 -20.93 -14.80 7.75
N ARG A 2 -20.24 -14.62 6.62
CA ARG A 2 -18.77 -14.59 6.64
C ARG A 2 -18.33 -13.28 7.30
N ARG A 3 -17.78 -13.35 8.51
CA ARG A 3 -17.13 -12.20 9.16
C ARG A 3 -15.76 -12.01 8.51
N GLY A 4 -15.52 -10.85 7.89
CA GLY A 4 -14.21 -10.49 7.35
C GLY A 4 -14.28 -9.78 6.00
N TYR A 5 -13.15 -9.22 5.58
CA TYR A 5 -12.95 -8.63 4.26
C TYR A 5 -12.02 -9.54 3.45
N CYS A 6 -12.39 -9.83 2.20
CA CYS A 6 -11.48 -10.43 1.24
C CYS A 6 -11.14 -9.36 0.21
N VAL A 7 -9.91 -8.85 0.26
CA VAL A 7 -9.48 -7.70 -0.55
C VAL A 7 -8.01 -7.84 -0.95
N THR A 8 -7.72 -7.43 -2.19
CA THR A 8 -6.37 -7.14 -2.68
C THR A 8 -6.18 -5.63 -2.76
N VAL A 9 -5.33 -5.07 -1.89
CA VAL A 9 -4.97 -3.65 -1.89
C VAL A 9 -3.56 -3.48 -2.43
N VAL A 10 -3.38 -2.62 -3.43
CA VAL A 10 -2.08 -2.44 -4.11
C VAL A 10 -1.69 -0.97 -4.14
N ASP A 11 -0.45 -0.66 -3.78
CA ASP A 11 0.15 0.66 -4.04
C ASP A 11 0.70 0.67 -5.46
N LEU A 12 -0.04 1.30 -6.37
CA LEU A 12 0.38 1.49 -7.75
C LEU A 12 0.88 2.91 -7.95
N PRO A 13 1.99 3.09 -8.69
CA PRO A 13 2.41 4.41 -9.10
C PRO A 13 1.33 5.06 -9.98
N ASP A 14 1.14 6.37 -9.75
CA ASP A 14 0.20 7.16 -10.52
C ASP A 14 0.62 7.20 -12.01
N SER A 15 -0.35 7.04 -12.92
CA SER A 15 -0.05 6.93 -14.35
C SER A 15 0.51 8.22 -14.94
N GLU A 16 0.07 9.38 -14.44
CA GLU A 16 0.60 10.67 -14.87
C GLU A 16 2.04 10.85 -14.36
N SER A 17 2.32 10.44 -13.12
CA SER A 17 3.69 10.45 -12.58
C SER A 17 4.69 9.60 -13.38
N LEU A 18 4.21 8.63 -14.16
CA LEU A 18 5.03 7.76 -15.00
C LEU A 18 5.10 8.16 -16.46
N LYS A 19 4.36 9.20 -16.88
CA LYS A 19 4.26 9.59 -18.29
C LYS A 19 5.63 9.93 -18.88
N GLY A 20 5.97 9.27 -19.99
CA GLY A 20 7.26 9.47 -20.67
C GLY A 20 8.45 8.75 -20.03
N THR A 21 8.25 8.02 -18.93
CA THR A 21 9.30 7.19 -18.32
C THR A 21 9.43 5.86 -19.04
N ARG A 22 10.66 5.30 -19.06
CA ARG A 22 10.92 3.98 -19.66
C ARG A 22 10.14 2.83 -18.98
N LEU A 23 9.75 3.02 -17.73
CA LEU A 23 9.08 1.99 -16.92
C LEU A 23 7.55 2.11 -16.89
N GLN A 24 6.96 3.12 -17.55
CA GLN A 24 5.52 3.38 -17.52
C GLN A 24 4.70 2.12 -17.84
N ARG A 25 4.95 1.49 -18.99
CA ARG A 25 4.22 0.29 -19.42
C ARG A 25 4.45 -0.88 -18.48
N THR A 26 5.68 -1.06 -18.00
CA THR A 26 6.05 -2.19 -17.14
C THR A 26 5.34 -2.11 -15.79
N LEU A 27 5.47 -0.98 -15.09
CA LEU A 27 4.87 -0.80 -13.76
C LEU A 27 3.34 -0.84 -13.81
N LEU A 28 2.72 -0.24 -14.83
CA LEU A 28 1.27 -0.27 -14.99
C LEU A 28 0.74 -1.66 -15.39
N ARG A 29 1.52 -2.47 -16.12
CA ARG A 29 1.15 -3.87 -16.41
C ARG A 29 1.17 -4.75 -15.16
N VAL A 30 2.15 -4.56 -14.27
CA VAL A 30 2.22 -5.33 -13.01
C VAL A 30 0.94 -5.14 -12.20
N GLY A 31 0.33 -3.96 -12.20
CA GLY A 31 -0.96 -3.72 -11.56
C GLY A 31 -2.16 -4.43 -12.19
N LYS A 32 -2.09 -4.83 -13.46
CA LYS A 32 -3.18 -5.56 -14.12
C LYS A 32 -3.29 -7.01 -13.66
N LEU A 33 -2.16 -7.64 -13.31
CA LEU A 33 -2.13 -9.03 -12.85
C LEU A 33 -2.95 -9.26 -11.55
N PRO A 34 -2.70 -8.54 -10.44
CA PRO A 34 -3.49 -8.71 -9.22
C PRO A 34 -4.95 -8.27 -9.41
N LYS A 35 -5.23 -7.31 -10.30
CA LYS A 35 -6.61 -6.93 -10.66
C LYS A 35 -7.35 -8.09 -11.31
N ASN A 36 -6.73 -8.76 -12.28
CA ASN A 36 -7.33 -9.90 -12.97
C ASN A 36 -7.53 -11.08 -12.03
N LEU A 37 -6.54 -11.37 -11.17
CA LEU A 37 -6.66 -12.41 -10.16
C LEU A 37 -7.78 -12.11 -9.16
N ALA A 38 -7.85 -10.89 -8.63
CA ALA A 38 -8.92 -10.48 -7.73
C ALA A 38 -10.30 -10.62 -8.40
N ARG A 39 -10.42 -10.25 -9.68
CA ARG A 39 -11.66 -10.44 -10.44
C ARG A 39 -12.03 -11.92 -10.60
N TYR A 40 -11.04 -12.78 -10.90
CA TYR A 40 -11.25 -14.22 -11.06
C TYR A 40 -11.73 -14.87 -9.76
N GLU A 41 -11.12 -14.49 -8.63
CA GLU A 41 -11.44 -15.03 -7.31
C GLU A 41 -12.68 -14.37 -6.64
N GLY A 42 -13.30 -13.36 -7.28
CA GLY A 42 -14.42 -12.62 -6.69
C GLY A 42 -14.02 -11.76 -5.46
N ILE A 43 -12.78 -11.26 -5.44
CA ILE A 43 -12.17 -10.50 -4.34
C ILE A 43 -12.20 -9.00 -4.68
N ASP A 44 -12.43 -8.15 -3.68
CA ASP A 44 -12.34 -6.69 -3.84
C ASP A 44 -10.93 -6.28 -4.29
N TYR A 45 -10.83 -5.37 -5.27
CA TYR A 45 -9.56 -4.81 -5.72
C TYR A 45 -9.52 -3.30 -5.49
N LEU A 46 -8.59 -2.83 -4.65
CA LEU A 46 -8.40 -1.41 -4.38
C LEU A 46 -6.99 -0.95 -4.78
N PRO A 47 -6.83 -0.21 -5.89
CA PRO A 47 -5.60 0.48 -6.19
C PRO A 47 -5.52 1.79 -5.41
N LEU A 48 -4.40 2.00 -4.72
CA LEU A 48 -4.03 3.26 -4.09
C LEU A 48 -2.69 3.73 -4.67
N SER A 49 -2.32 4.98 -4.43
CA SER A 49 -1.01 5.50 -4.83
C SER A 49 -0.36 6.31 -3.71
N GLY A 50 0.97 6.27 -3.67
CA GLY A 50 1.78 7.13 -2.80
C GLY A 50 1.93 6.62 -1.37
N VAL A 51 1.73 5.32 -1.11
CA VAL A 51 1.88 4.78 0.25
C VAL A 51 3.35 4.58 0.62
N SER A 52 3.89 5.54 1.36
CA SER A 52 5.28 5.45 1.83
C SER A 52 5.41 4.54 3.06
N GLY A 53 6.13 3.43 2.89
CA GLY A 53 6.60 2.58 3.99
C GLY A 53 7.61 3.25 4.96
N LYS A 54 8.05 4.48 4.67
CA LYS A 54 8.90 5.27 5.58
C LYS A 54 8.06 6.01 6.64
N VAL A 55 6.75 6.05 6.49
CA VAL A 55 5.82 6.75 7.39
C VAL A 55 5.24 5.75 8.39
N CYS A 56 5.15 6.12 9.66
CA CYS A 56 4.64 5.26 10.72
C CYS A 56 3.19 4.85 10.44
N PRO A 57 2.83 3.55 10.54
CA PRO A 57 1.46 3.11 10.34
C PRO A 57 0.51 3.52 11.48
N LEU A 58 1.05 3.73 12.68
CA LEU A 58 0.27 4.06 13.88
C LEU A 58 -0.03 5.56 13.96
N CYS A 59 1.01 6.38 14.14
CA CYS A 59 0.90 7.82 14.37
C CYS A 59 1.17 8.70 13.13
N SER A 60 1.48 8.11 11.97
CA SER A 60 1.75 8.85 10.72
C SER A 60 2.99 9.76 10.70
N ALA A 61 3.82 9.75 11.74
CA ALA A 61 5.10 10.46 11.72
C ALA A 61 6.12 9.79 10.79
N ARG A 62 7.07 10.58 10.27
CA ARG A 62 8.13 10.07 9.38
C ARG A 62 9.17 9.28 10.19
N GLY A 63 9.64 8.17 9.64
CA GLY A 63 10.67 7.36 10.27
C GLY A 63 12.08 7.75 9.86
N ILE A 64 13.02 7.60 10.80
CA ILE A 64 14.46 7.62 10.54
C ILE A 64 14.93 6.22 10.16
N ARG A 65 15.85 6.10 9.20
CA ARG A 65 16.38 4.81 8.77
C ARG A 65 17.33 4.28 9.85
N VAL A 66 17.11 3.04 10.29
CA VAL A 66 17.94 2.36 11.31
C VAL A 66 18.57 1.06 10.81
N GLY A 67 18.24 0.66 9.59
CA GLY A 67 18.83 -0.52 8.94
C GLY A 67 18.37 -0.63 7.48
N ALA A 68 18.83 -1.68 6.78
CA ALA A 68 18.41 -1.96 5.42
C ALA A 68 16.88 -2.14 5.37
N ARG A 69 16.19 -1.21 4.70
CA ARG A 69 14.72 -1.14 4.64
C ARG A 69 14.00 -1.06 6.01
N HIS A 70 14.69 -0.76 7.11
CA HIS A 70 14.10 -0.64 8.45
C HIS A 70 14.11 0.82 8.94
N TYR A 71 13.01 1.24 9.55
CA TYR A 71 12.79 2.61 10.01
C TYR A 71 12.29 2.62 11.46
N ARG A 72 12.81 3.53 12.29
CA ARG A 72 12.28 3.84 13.64
C ARG A 72 11.42 5.11 13.58
N CYS A 73 10.27 5.11 14.24
CA CYS A 73 9.40 6.28 14.31
C CYS A 73 9.95 7.28 15.33
N VAL A 74 9.97 8.58 15.00
CA VAL A 74 10.45 9.62 15.93
C VAL A 74 9.48 9.88 17.08
N GLU A 75 8.17 9.73 16.84
CA GLU A 75 7.15 9.95 17.87
C GLU A 75 6.95 8.74 18.81
N CYS A 76 6.59 7.58 18.25
CA CYS A 76 6.19 6.42 19.05
C CYS A 76 7.28 5.36 19.23
N GLY A 77 8.50 5.59 18.72
CA GLY A 77 9.62 4.63 18.82
C GLY A 77 9.51 3.35 17.99
N LEU A 78 8.36 3.05 17.37
CA LEU A 78 8.14 1.82 16.61
C LEU A 78 9.20 1.60 15.51
N VAL A 79 9.91 0.48 15.60
CA VAL A 79 10.82 -0.01 14.55
C VAL A 79 10.03 -0.92 13.63
N ARG A 80 10.10 -0.67 12.31
CA ARG A 80 9.38 -1.46 11.31
C ARG A 80 10.12 -1.58 10.00
N GLY A 81 9.90 -2.70 9.32
CA GLY A 81 10.28 -2.89 7.92
C GLY A 81 9.43 -2.00 7.00
N ARG A 82 10.05 -1.47 5.94
CA ARG A 82 9.41 -0.56 4.98
C ARG A 82 8.20 -1.20 4.32
N ASP A 83 8.32 -2.46 3.90
CA ASP A 83 7.26 -3.15 3.14
C ASP A 83 6.08 -3.48 4.04
N TRP A 84 6.34 -4.03 5.23
CA TRP A 84 5.32 -4.23 6.25
C TRP A 84 4.57 -2.94 6.58
N SER A 85 5.31 -1.84 6.75
CA SER A 85 4.73 -0.52 7.03
C SER A 85 3.85 -0.01 5.89
N ALA A 86 4.24 -0.26 4.63
CA ALA A 86 3.44 0.10 3.47
C ALA A 86 2.14 -0.72 3.41
N CYS A 87 2.24 -2.05 3.55
CA CYS A 87 1.08 -2.96 3.56
C CYS A 87 0.10 -2.63 4.69
N TYR A 88 0.59 -2.37 5.90
CA TYR A 88 -0.27 -1.96 7.01
C TYR A 88 -1.03 -0.67 6.70
N ARG A 89 -0.34 0.32 6.13
CA ARG A 89 -0.96 1.61 5.77
C ARG A 89 -2.01 1.44 4.67
N LEU A 90 -1.77 0.57 3.68
CA LEU A 90 -2.76 0.20 2.66
C LEU A 90 -4.01 -0.42 3.30
N ALA A 91 -3.84 -1.40 4.17
CA ALA A 91 -4.95 -2.03 4.88
C ALA A 91 -5.74 -1.02 5.72
N LYS A 92 -5.05 -0.13 6.46
CA LYS A 92 -5.68 0.94 7.24
C LYS A 92 -6.44 1.93 6.35
N ALA A 93 -5.94 2.25 5.17
CA ALA A 93 -6.63 3.11 4.20
C ALA A 93 -7.91 2.44 3.67
N TYR A 94 -7.85 1.16 3.28
CA TYR A 94 -9.03 0.38 2.86
C TYR A 94 -10.10 0.36 3.95
N LEU A 95 -9.72 0.00 5.18
CA LEU A 95 -10.67 -0.08 6.31
C LEU A 95 -11.29 1.28 6.63
N LYS A 96 -10.53 2.38 6.51
CA LYS A 96 -11.08 3.75 6.69
C LYS A 96 -12.08 4.11 5.60
N ALA A 97 -11.81 3.75 4.35
CA ALA A 97 -12.73 3.99 3.25
C ALA A 97 -14.03 3.19 3.43
N ARG A 98 -13.95 1.92 3.84
CA ARG A 98 -15.13 1.06 4.07
C ARG A 98 -15.93 1.41 5.31
N LYS A 99 -15.35 2.05 6.33
CA LYS A 99 -16.11 2.57 7.49
C LYS A 99 -16.98 3.78 7.15
N ARG A 100 -16.75 4.43 6.00
CA ARG A 100 -17.42 5.68 5.61
C ARG A 100 -18.54 5.49 4.59
N GLY A 101 -18.74 4.28 4.06
CA GLY A 101 -19.78 3.95 3.09
C GLY A 101 -20.52 2.71 3.54
#